data_AF-A0A8S4SPU2-F1
#
_entry.id   AF-A0A8S4SPU2-F1
#
_cell.length_a   1.000
_cell.length_b   1.000
_cell.length_c   1.000
_cell.angle_alpha   90.00
_cell.angle_beta   90.00
_cell.angle_gamma   90.00
#
_symmetry.space_group_name_H-M   'P 1'
#
loop_
_entity.id
_entity.type
_entity.pdbx_description
1 polymer ?
#
loop_
_entity_poly.entity_id
_entity_poly.type
_entity_poly.pdbx_seq_one_letter_code
_entity_poly.pdbx_strand_id
1 'polypeptide(L)'
;MPSAANAKCEKPASSEATDNSPIRQVMTILEHKIRNLEKRKSKLTSYRDLQKAGKELNGDQRVAVAKYDEVNQTLEFARELSKQVTAVATVAEREAKKQAKKDAWVRYTAETNKIREVLLVLDCLMQMGNTEAREDFLNGTNGAAKLTEQDLKILDDL
;
A
#
# COMPACT_ATOMS: atom_id res chain seq x y z
N MET A 1 31.62 24.75 9.77
CA MET A 1 31.03 24.18 8.53
C MET A 1 30.25 22.94 8.90
N PRO A 2 28.92 22.87 8.70
CA PRO A 2 28.20 21.62 8.84
C PRO A 2 28.05 20.99 7.45
N SER A 3 28.80 19.92 7.19
CA SER A 3 28.49 18.99 6.11
C SER A 3 27.76 17.80 6.75
N ALA A 4 26.44 17.81 6.67
CA ALA A 4 25.60 16.65 6.94
C ALA A 4 24.72 16.43 5.71
N ALA A 5 25.38 16.15 4.58
CA ALA A 5 24.72 15.69 3.38
C ALA A 5 24.48 14.17 3.48
N ASN A 6 23.24 13.77 3.19
CA ASN A 6 22.79 12.42 2.88
C ASN A 6 22.71 11.42 4.03
N ALA A 7 21.73 11.61 4.91
CA ALA A 7 20.92 10.46 5.32
C ALA A 7 20.16 9.97 4.06
N LYS A 8 20.77 9.06 3.30
CA LYS A 8 20.04 8.24 2.33
C LYS A 8 19.00 7.49 3.15
N CYS A 9 17.76 7.97 3.12
CA CYS A 9 16.59 7.19 3.46
C CYS A 9 16.70 5.92 2.62
N GLU A 10 17.10 4.82 3.25
CA GLU A 10 17.09 3.50 2.64
C GLU A 10 15.67 3.28 2.16
N LYS A 11 15.48 3.32 0.83
CA LYS A 11 14.25 2.86 0.23
C LYS A 11 14.06 1.43 0.74
N PRO A 12 12.93 1.09 1.37
CA PRO A 12 12.62 -0.32 1.58
C PRO A 12 12.71 -1.00 0.22
N ALA A 13 13.49 -2.07 0.17
CA ALA A 13 13.77 -2.84 -1.04
C ALA A 13 12.46 -3.16 -1.76
N SER A 14 12.24 -2.46 -2.87
CA SER A 14 11.20 -2.78 -3.85
C SER A 14 11.87 -3.60 -4.93
N SER A 15 11.69 -4.93 -4.89
CA SER A 15 11.90 -5.94 -5.95
C SER A 15 12.43 -7.21 -5.26
N GLU A 16 11.84 -8.41 -5.28
CA GLU A 16 10.99 -9.09 -6.24
C GLU A 16 10.14 -10.13 -5.46
N ALA A 17 9.25 -9.69 -4.59
CA ALA A 17 8.16 -10.58 -4.23
C ALA A 17 7.27 -10.64 -5.47
N THR A 18 7.24 -11.77 -6.18
CA THR A 18 6.19 -12.07 -7.16
C THR A 18 4.90 -11.65 -6.49
N ASP A 19 4.27 -10.58 -7.00
CA ASP A 19 3.11 -9.92 -6.41
C ASP A 19 1.94 -10.91 -6.49
N ASN A 20 1.91 -11.84 -5.53
CA ASN A 20 0.96 -12.94 -5.38
C ASN A 20 -0.31 -12.45 -4.69
N SER A 21 -0.60 -11.15 -4.79
CA SER A 21 -1.83 -10.58 -4.28
C SER A 21 -3.03 -11.34 -4.85
N PRO A 22 -4.09 -11.56 -4.05
CA PRO A 22 -5.27 -12.27 -4.52
C PRO A 22 -5.82 -11.72 -5.84
N ILE A 23 -5.72 -10.40 -6.06
CA ILE A 23 -6.17 -9.74 -7.28
C ILE A 23 -5.32 -10.11 -8.50
N ARG A 24 -4.00 -10.24 -8.36
CA ARG A 24 -3.09 -10.73 -9.43
C ARG A 24 -3.36 -12.19 -9.79
N GLN A 25 -3.69 -13.02 -8.80
CA GLN A 25 -4.07 -14.40 -9.04
C GLN A 25 -5.38 -14.48 -9.85
N VAL A 26 -6.39 -13.67 -9.50
CA VAL A 26 -7.64 -13.56 -10.26
C VAL A 26 -7.37 -13.10 -11.70
N MET A 27 -6.53 -12.09 -11.90
CA MET A 27 -6.14 -11.62 -13.24
C MET A 27 -5.50 -12.74 -14.07
N THR A 28 -4.55 -13.48 -13.49
CA THR A 28 -3.91 -14.64 -14.15
C THR A 28 -4.93 -15.70 -14.56
N ILE A 29 -5.89 -16.02 -13.68
CA ILE A 29 -6.95 -16.99 -13.97
C ILE A 29 -7.83 -16.51 -15.14
N LEU A 30 -8.18 -15.22 -15.17
CA LEU A 30 -8.96 -14.63 -16.25
C LEU A 30 -8.21 -14.65 -17.58
N GLU A 31 -6.92 -14.33 -17.59
CA GLU A 31 -6.07 -14.41 -18.78
C GLU A 31 -6.01 -15.85 -19.34
N HIS A 32 -5.84 -16.84 -18.46
CA HIS A 32 -5.89 -18.24 -18.86
C HIS A 32 -7.26 -18.63 -19.43
N LYS A 33 -8.35 -18.17 -18.81
CA LYS A 33 -9.71 -18.44 -19.29
C LYS A 33 -9.96 -17.82 -20.66
N ILE A 34 -9.55 -16.57 -20.87
CA ILE A 34 -9.63 -15.87 -22.17
C ILE A 34 -8.87 -16.65 -23.23
N ARG A 35 -7.60 -17.00 -22.97
CA ARG A 35 -6.75 -17.77 -23.91
C ARG A 35 -7.39 -19.10 -24.29
N ASN A 36 -7.97 -19.81 -23.32
CA ASN A 36 -8.65 -21.08 -23.57
C ASN A 36 -9.92 -20.90 -24.42
N LEU A 37 -10.70 -19.85 -24.17
CA LEU A 37 -11.88 -19.52 -24.97
C LEU A 37 -11.50 -19.08 -26.39
N GLU A 38 -10.41 -18.34 -26.59
CA GLU A 38 -9.88 -17.99 -27.91
C GLU A 38 -9.47 -19.22 -28.72
N LYS A 39 -8.73 -20.14 -28.08
CA LYS A 39 -8.36 -21.44 -28.70
C LYS A 39 -9.61 -22.22 -29.10
N ARG A 40 -10.63 -22.27 -28.23
CA ARG A 40 -11.89 -22.95 -28.51
C ARG A 40 -12.65 -22.28 -29.66
N LYS A 41 -12.79 -20.95 -29.64
CA LYS A 41 -13.43 -20.19 -30.72
C LYS A 41 -12.74 -20.43 -32.06
N SER A 42 -11.41 -20.38 -32.12
CA SER A 42 -10.65 -20.65 -33.35
C SER A 42 -10.93 -22.05 -33.91
N LYS A 43 -10.94 -23.08 -33.05
CA LYS A 43 -11.30 -24.45 -33.45
C LYS A 43 -12.75 -24.58 -33.93
N LEU A 44 -13.69 -23.87 -33.32
CA LEU A 44 -15.08 -23.88 -33.78
C LEU A 44 -15.26 -23.10 -35.10
N THR A 45 -14.51 -22.02 -35.30
CA THR A 45 -14.48 -21.29 -36.58
C THR A 45 -14.04 -22.22 -37.70
N SER A 46 -12.96 -23.00 -37.50
CA SER A 46 -12.49 -23.93 -38.54
C SER A 46 -13.53 -25.01 -38.88
N TYR A 47 -14.29 -25.52 -37.91
CA TYR A 47 -15.41 -26.42 -38.19
C TYR A 47 -16.56 -25.75 -38.95
N ARG A 48 -16.92 -24.51 -38.62
CA ARG A 48 -17.93 -23.75 -39.38
C ARG A 48 -17.48 -23.53 -40.82
N ASP A 49 -16.20 -23.25 -41.05
CA ASP A 49 -15.66 -23.03 -42.38
C ASP A 49 -15.63 -24.32 -43.21
N LEU A 50 -15.28 -25.47 -42.61
CA LEU A 50 -15.39 -26.78 -43.27
C LEU A 50 -16.84 -27.11 -43.66
N GLN A 51 -17.80 -26.83 -42.76
CA GLN A 51 -19.22 -27.03 -43.03
C GLN A 51 -19.72 -26.13 -44.17
N LYS A 52 -19.31 -24.86 -44.19
CA LYS A 52 -19.62 -23.92 -45.29
C LYS A 52 -19.00 -24.35 -46.62
N ALA A 53 -17.83 -25.00 -46.57
CA ALA A 53 -17.19 -25.58 -47.75
C ALA A 53 -17.83 -26.91 -48.21
N GLY A 54 -18.95 -27.33 -47.61
CA GLY A 54 -19.69 -28.53 -47.99
C GLY A 54 -19.13 -29.85 -47.45
N LYS A 55 -18.14 -29.81 -46.54
CA LYS A 55 -17.64 -31.03 -45.89
C LYS A 55 -18.56 -31.46 -44.77
N GLU A 56 -18.80 -32.77 -44.66
CA GLU A 56 -19.54 -33.32 -43.54
C GLU A 56 -18.74 -33.26 -42.24
N LEU A 57 -19.40 -32.76 -41.19
CA LEU A 57 -18.90 -32.82 -39.83
C LEU A 57 -19.39 -34.09 -39.13
N ASN A 58 -18.55 -34.68 -38.29
CA ASN A 58 -18.96 -35.77 -37.41
C ASN A 58 -19.93 -35.26 -36.30
N GLY A 59 -20.54 -36.18 -35.55
CA GLY A 59 -21.53 -35.82 -34.52
C GLY A 59 -21.01 -34.80 -33.50
N ASP A 60 -19.82 -35.06 -32.95
CA ASP A 60 -19.20 -34.19 -31.95
C ASP A 60 -18.87 -32.79 -32.50
N GLN A 61 -18.41 -32.71 -33.75
CA GLN A 61 -18.11 -31.45 -34.43
C GLN A 61 -19.38 -30.61 -34.63
N ARG A 62 -20.50 -31.22 -35.03
CA ARG A 62 -21.78 -30.51 -35.17
C ARG A 62 -22.26 -29.95 -33.82
N VAL A 63 -22.21 -30.77 -32.77
CA VAL A 63 -22.56 -30.34 -31.40
C VAL A 63 -21.63 -29.23 -30.92
N ALA A 64 -20.34 -29.32 -31.21
CA ALA A 64 -19.36 -28.30 -30.85
C ALA A 64 -19.63 -26.96 -31.56
N VAL A 65 -19.93 -27.01 -32.87
CA VAL A 65 -20.29 -25.81 -33.66
C VAL A 65 -21.57 -25.15 -33.15
N ALA A 66 -22.56 -25.92 -32.67
CA ALA A 66 -23.78 -25.37 -32.07
C ALA A 66 -23.49 -24.51 -30.82
N LYS A 67 -22.35 -24.70 -30.15
CA LYS A 67 -21.91 -23.89 -29.01
C LYS A 67 -21.05 -22.67 -29.39
N TYR A 68 -20.90 -22.36 -30.68
CA TYR A 68 -20.04 -21.27 -31.14
C TYR A 68 -20.43 -19.92 -30.51
N ASP A 69 -21.71 -19.57 -30.58
CA ASP A 69 -22.18 -18.26 -30.14
C ASP A 69 -22.09 -18.14 -28.60
N GLU A 70 -22.36 -19.23 -27.87
CA GLU A 70 -22.15 -19.30 -26.41
C GLU A 70 -20.67 -19.09 -26.03
N VAL A 71 -19.74 -19.73 -26.75
CA VAL A 71 -18.30 -19.54 -26.54
C VAL A 71 -17.90 -18.10 -26.86
N ASN A 72 -18.48 -17.49 -27.90
CA ASN A 72 -18.20 -16.10 -28.26
C ASN A 72 -18.68 -15.12 -27.18
N GLN A 73 -19.93 -15.25 -26.72
CA GLN A 73 -20.48 -14.43 -25.65
C GLN A 73 -19.67 -14.56 -24.36
N THR A 74 -19.30 -15.79 -23.99
CA THR A 74 -18.49 -16.04 -22.80
C THR A 74 -17.09 -15.42 -22.92
N LEU A 75 -16.49 -15.44 -24.12
CA LEU A 75 -15.20 -14.81 -24.37
C LEU A 75 -15.27 -13.29 -24.24
N GLU A 76 -16.30 -12.66 -24.80
CA GLU A 76 -16.54 -11.22 -24.68
C GLU A 76 -16.76 -10.82 -23.21
N PHE A 77 -17.59 -11.58 -22.49
CA PHE A 77 -17.79 -11.39 -21.06
C PHE A 77 -16.47 -11.50 -20.27
N ALA A 78 -15.66 -12.54 -20.53
CA ALA A 78 -14.39 -12.73 -19.83
C ALA A 78 -13.40 -11.58 -20.10
N ARG A 79 -13.39 -11.04 -21.33
CA ARG A 79 -12.55 -9.88 -21.69
C ARG A 79 -12.99 -8.61 -20.96
N GLU A 80 -14.29 -8.33 -20.93
CA GLU A 80 -14.80 -7.17 -20.20
C GLU A 80 -14.56 -7.30 -18.69
N LEU A 81 -14.79 -8.50 -18.12
CA LEU A 81 -14.49 -8.76 -16.72
C LEU A 81 -13.00 -8.57 -16.40
N SER A 82 -12.10 -9.04 -17.26
CA SER A 82 -10.65 -8.83 -17.10
C SER A 82 -10.28 -7.35 -17.09
N LYS A 83 -10.89 -6.55 -17.97
CA LYS A 83 -10.72 -5.10 -18.01
C LYS A 83 -11.18 -4.43 -16.70
N GLN A 84 -12.35 -4.81 -16.19
CA GLN A 84 -12.89 -4.27 -14.94
C GLN A 84 -12.02 -4.65 -13.74
N VAL A 85 -11.59 -5.91 -13.64
CA VAL A 85 -10.67 -6.37 -12.57
C VAL A 85 -9.35 -5.61 -12.62
N THR A 86 -8.80 -5.37 -13.82
CA THR A 86 -7.57 -4.58 -13.99
C THR A 86 -7.74 -3.13 -13.51
N ALA A 87 -8.90 -2.52 -13.78
CA ALA A 87 -9.21 -1.18 -13.29
C ALA A 87 -9.29 -1.14 -11.75
N VAL A 88 -9.96 -2.12 -11.15
CA VAL A 88 -10.04 -2.27 -9.68
C VAL A 88 -8.64 -2.45 -9.09
N ALA A 89 -7.80 -3.30 -9.68
CA ALA A 89 -6.43 -3.53 -9.22
C ALA A 89 -5.60 -2.24 -9.22
N THR A 90 -5.74 -1.44 -10.27
CA THR A 90 -5.03 -0.16 -10.41
C THR A 90 -5.46 0.85 -9.34
N VAL A 91 -6.77 0.93 -9.05
CA VAL A 91 -7.30 1.82 -8.01
C VAL A 91 -6.84 1.36 -6.62
N ALA A 92 -6.94 0.06 -6.33
CA ALA A 92 -6.51 -0.50 -5.06
C ALA A 92 -5.01 -0.24 -4.78
N GLU A 93 -4.15 -0.41 -5.79
CA GLU A 93 -2.72 -0.12 -5.68
C GLU A 93 -2.44 1.37 -5.41
N ARG A 94 -3.21 2.26 -6.06
CA ARG A 94 -3.10 3.71 -5.82
C ARG A 94 -3.51 4.08 -4.40
N GLU A 95 -4.60 3.49 -3.90
CA GLU A 95 -5.09 3.72 -2.54
C GLU A 95 -4.12 3.15 -1.49
N ALA A 96 -3.60 1.94 -1.70
CA ALA A 96 -2.60 1.34 -0.83
C ALA A 96 -1.35 2.24 -0.70
N LYS A 97 -0.84 2.78 -1.82
CA LYS A 97 0.27 3.74 -1.80
C LYS A 97 -0.06 5.03 -1.08
N LYS A 98 -1.27 5.57 -1.26
CA LYS A 98 -1.72 6.79 -0.56
C LYS A 98 -1.80 6.55 0.95
N GLN A 99 -2.35 5.41 1.36
CA GLN A 99 -2.49 5.03 2.75
C GLN A 99 -1.12 4.80 3.41
N ALA A 100 -0.21 4.06 2.75
CA ALA A 100 1.15 3.85 3.25
C ALA A 100 1.91 5.17 3.48
N LYS A 101 1.76 6.15 2.58
CA LYS A 101 2.33 7.50 2.75
C LYS A 101 1.72 8.23 3.95
N LYS A 102 0.40 8.15 4.11
CA LYS A 102 -0.31 8.77 5.25
C LYS A 102 0.16 8.17 6.58
N ASP A 103 0.26 6.85 6.65
CA ASP A 103 0.70 6.14 7.86
C ASP A 103 2.16 6.44 8.20
N ALA A 104 3.03 6.47 7.19
CA ALA A 104 4.42 6.89 7.37
C ALA A 104 4.53 8.32 7.91
N TRP A 105 3.72 9.25 7.37
CA TRP A 105 3.69 10.64 7.85
C TRP A 105 3.16 10.77 9.28
N VAL A 106 2.11 10.02 9.64
CA VAL A 106 1.58 9.98 11.02
C VAL A 106 2.64 9.48 11.99
N ARG A 107 3.34 8.38 11.66
CA ARG A 107 4.44 7.85 12.48
C ARG A 107 5.56 8.86 12.63
N TYR A 108 6.01 9.46 11.53
CA TYR A 108 7.04 10.49 11.55
C TYR A 108 6.66 11.69 12.43
N THR A 109 5.41 12.14 12.34
CA THR A 109 4.89 13.26 13.14
C THR A 109 4.85 12.91 14.62
N ALA A 110 4.40 11.69 14.97
CA ALA A 110 4.40 11.22 16.34
C ALA A 110 5.81 11.12 16.94
N GLU A 111 6.76 10.55 16.18
CA GLU A 111 8.18 10.49 16.57
C GLU A 111 8.77 11.90 16.77
N THR A 112 8.49 12.81 15.83
CA THR A 112 8.97 14.20 15.90
C THR A 112 8.40 14.92 17.12
N ASN A 113 7.11 14.73 17.43
CA ASN A 113 6.49 15.31 18.62
C ASN A 113 7.10 14.74 19.90
N LYS A 114 7.35 13.43 19.97
CA LYS A 114 8.02 12.80 21.11
C LYS A 114 9.44 13.35 21.32
N ILE A 115 10.21 13.51 20.24
CA ILE A 115 11.54 14.13 20.32
C ILE A 115 11.43 15.57 20.83
N ARG A 116 10.47 16.35 20.31
CA ARG A 116 10.23 17.72 20.78
C ARG A 116 9.90 17.76 22.27
N GLU A 117 9.03 16.88 22.76
CA GLU A 117 8.67 16.80 24.18
C GLU A 117 9.90 16.49 25.04
N VAL A 118 10.72 15.51 24.64
CA VAL A 118 11.97 15.19 25.34
C VAL A 118 12.92 16.38 25.36
N LEU A 119 13.09 17.08 24.23
CA LEU A 119 13.95 18.27 24.17
C LEU A 119 13.46 19.40 25.08
N LEU A 120 12.15 19.60 25.18
CA LEU A 120 11.59 20.60 26.10
C LEU A 120 11.84 20.23 27.56
N VAL A 121 11.65 18.95 27.93
CA VAL A 121 11.95 18.47 29.29
C VAL A 121 13.44 18.64 29.60
N LEU A 122 14.32 18.24 28.69
CA LEU A 122 15.77 18.40 28.85
C LEU A 122 16.17 19.87 29.01
N ASP A 123 15.61 20.77 28.21
CA ASP A 123 15.88 22.20 28.33
C ASP A 123 15.45 22.72 29.71
N CYS A 124 14.23 22.38 30.15
CA CYS A 124 13.75 22.76 31.49
C CYS A 124 14.67 22.23 32.61
N LEU A 125 15.05 20.95 32.56
CA LEU A 125 15.97 20.35 33.55
C LEU A 125 17.36 21.00 33.50
N MET A 126 17.87 21.32 32.32
CA MET A 126 19.13 22.05 32.18
C MET A 126 19.07 23.44 32.82
N GLN A 127 17.94 24.16 32.72
CA GLN A 127 17.77 25.44 33.39
C GLN A 127 17.76 25.31 34.92
N MET A 128 17.42 24.14 35.47
CA MET A 128 17.49 23.88 36.92
C MET A 128 18.93 23.81 37.45
N GLY A 129 19.94 23.77 36.58
CA GLY A 129 21.34 24.00 36.93
C GLY A 129 21.68 25.47 37.19
N ASN A 130 20.80 26.42 36.83
CA ASN A 130 20.97 27.84 37.12
C ASN A 130 20.44 28.18 38.51
N THR A 131 21.32 28.65 39.41
CA THR A 131 20.97 29.03 40.78
C THR A 131 19.88 30.11 40.85
N GLU A 132 19.93 31.11 39.98
CA GLU A 132 18.92 32.20 39.97
C GLU A 132 17.52 31.65 39.64
N ALA A 133 17.43 30.74 38.67
CA ALA A 133 16.17 30.09 38.32
C ALA A 133 15.63 29.24 39.50
N ARG A 134 16.51 28.53 40.21
CA ARG A 134 16.11 27.75 41.40
C ARG A 134 15.59 28.63 42.53
N GLU A 135 16.23 29.76 42.79
CA GLU A 135 15.76 30.72 43.80
C GLU A 135 14.38 31.27 43.43
N ASP A 136 14.13 31.52 42.15
CA ASP A 136 12.81 31.94 41.67
C ASP A 136 11.74 30.87 41.92
N PHE A 137 12.03 29.59 41.68
CA PHE A 137 11.13 28.48 42.03
C PHE A 137 10.95 28.32 43.54
N LEU A 138 11.98 28.50 44.37
CA LEU A 138 11.84 28.41 45.85
C LEU A 138 10.98 29.54 46.42
N ASN A 139 11.09 30.74 45.85
CA ASN A 139 10.39 31.92 46.34
C ASN A 139 9.03 32.16 45.65
N GLY A 140 8.79 31.53 44.50
CA GLY A 140 7.61 31.77 43.67
C GLY A 140 7.64 33.16 42.99
N THR A 141 8.82 33.61 42.60
CA THR A 141 9.07 34.93 41.98
C THR A 141 9.25 34.82 40.47
N ASN A 142 9.19 35.94 39.75
CA ASN A 142 9.42 36.00 38.29
C ASN A 142 8.53 35.07 37.43
N GLY A 143 7.33 34.73 37.95
CA GLY A 143 6.37 33.85 37.26
C GLY A 143 6.61 32.36 37.47
N ALA A 144 7.60 31.98 38.29
CA ALA A 144 7.83 30.60 38.68
C ALA A 144 6.75 30.10 39.65
N ALA A 145 6.34 28.83 39.48
CA ALA A 145 5.52 28.16 40.48
C ALA A 145 6.37 27.87 41.72
N LYS A 146 5.82 28.09 42.93
CA LYS A 146 6.59 27.83 44.16
C LYS A 146 6.81 26.33 44.35
N LEU A 147 8.07 25.90 44.41
CA LEU A 147 8.50 24.52 44.68
C LEU A 147 9.23 24.43 46.02
N THR A 148 9.19 23.27 46.66
CA THR A 148 9.98 23.00 47.87
C THR A 148 11.40 22.56 47.52
N GLU A 149 12.33 22.63 48.48
CA GLU A 149 13.68 22.06 48.31
C GLU A 149 13.64 20.56 47.97
N GLN A 150 12.66 19.84 48.52
CA GLN A 150 12.46 18.42 48.22
C GLN A 150 12.02 18.21 46.78
N ASP A 151 11.11 19.04 46.25
CA ASP A 151 10.69 18.99 44.85
C ASP A 151 11.86 19.25 43.90
N LEU A 152 12.70 20.25 44.23
CA LEU A 152 13.89 20.56 43.43
C LEU A 152 14.91 19.42 43.45
N LYS A 153 15.10 18.77 44.60
CA LYS A 153 15.97 17.60 44.70
C LYS A 153 15.48 16.42 43.86
N ILE A 154 14.16 16.20 43.79
CA ILE A 154 13.58 15.18 42.91
C ILE A 154 13.93 15.46 41.45
N LEU A 155 13.91 16.74 41.02
CA LEU A 155 14.28 17.13 39.66
C LEU A 155 15.77 16.92 39.35
N ASP A 156 16.65 17.06 40.36
CA ASP A 156 18.10 16.83 40.20
C ASP A 156 18.44 15.34 39.97
N ASP A 157 17.57 14.43 40.44
CA ASP A 157 17.73 12.97 40.34
C ASP A 157 17.11 12.37 39.05
N LEU A 158 16.54 13.20 38.16
CA LEU A 158 15.95 12.80 36.86
C LEU A 158 16.98 12.79 35.72
#